data_AF-A0A8B5W560-F1
#
_entry.id   AF-A0A8B5W560-F1
#
_cell.length_a   1.000
_cell.length_b   1.000
_cell.length_c   1.000
_cell.angle_alpha   90.00
_cell.angle_beta   90.00
_cell.angle_gamma   90.00
#
_symmetry.space_group_name_H-M   'P 1'
#
loop_
_entity.id
_entity.type
_entity.pdbx_description
1 polymer ?
#
loop_
_entity_poly.entity_id
_entity_poly.type
_entity_poly.pdbx_seq_one_letter_code
_entity_poly.pdbx_strand_id
1 'polypeptide(L)'
;MSISDEKSSITNLRKRYTEFLGFELKVEKRKKSRYVNISRVSKKSKKRIKKEVREKIKTLRRCTRTTNALRFNLYVLGIHNYYQKATRVNLDFKEIHYSCLFTLYNRLKHLGEYGIPRSPPSTYKNRYKTTYKTMKIVDVYLYPLADVRWKLTRCFSQGINNYTENGRKERHRCLKPTVLNELYKMSIGLTKEQNLELLDNKYSRYSMQNGKCAVTKLF
;
A
#
# COMPACT_ATOMS: atom_id res chain seq x y z
N MET A 1 5.21 -12.17 32.01
CA MET A 1 5.43 -10.95 31.19
C MET A 1 5.09 -9.75 32.06
N SER A 2 6.09 -8.98 32.49
CA SER A 2 5.85 -7.70 33.15
C SER A 2 5.50 -6.65 32.10
N ILE A 3 4.45 -5.88 32.35
CA ILE A 3 4.15 -4.68 31.57
C ILE A 3 5.24 -3.65 31.86
N SER A 4 5.77 -3.04 30.80
CA SER A 4 6.70 -1.92 30.91
C SER A 4 5.90 -0.63 31.17
N ASP A 5 6.14 0.00 32.32
CA ASP A 5 5.46 1.24 32.73
C ASP A 5 5.73 2.39 31.74
N GLU A 6 6.93 2.45 31.14
CA GLU A 6 7.27 3.46 30.12
C GLU A 6 6.41 3.34 28.85
N LYS A 7 6.02 2.11 28.47
CA LYS A 7 5.26 1.87 27.23
C LYS A 7 3.75 1.96 27.44
N SER A 8 3.30 1.97 28.69
CA SER A 8 1.90 1.72 29.06
C SER A 8 1.36 2.92 29.83
N SER A 9 1.02 3.99 29.11
CA SER A 9 0.41 5.18 29.71
C SER A 9 -1.00 5.45 29.18
N ILE A 10 -1.91 5.80 30.10
CA ILE A 10 -3.26 6.23 29.74
C ILE A 10 -3.18 7.66 29.19
N THR A 11 -3.55 7.84 27.91
CA THR A 11 -3.47 9.13 27.22
C THR A 11 -4.85 9.67 26.87
N ASN A 12 -5.14 10.91 27.25
CA ASN A 12 -6.36 11.59 26.84
C ASN A 12 -6.26 12.05 25.38
N LEU A 13 -6.91 11.30 24.48
CA LEU A 13 -6.92 11.53 23.03
C LEU A 13 -7.60 12.84 22.60
N ARG A 14 -8.31 13.54 23.49
CA ARG A 14 -8.83 14.89 23.18
C ARG A 14 -7.72 15.94 23.25
N LYS A 15 -6.71 15.70 24.09
CA LYS A 15 -5.59 16.62 24.31
C LYS A 15 -4.37 16.24 23.45
N ARG A 16 -3.95 14.97 23.49
CA ARG A 16 -2.68 14.50 22.90
C ARG A 16 -2.90 13.44 21.83
N TYR A 17 -1.90 13.26 20.96
CA TYR A 17 -1.84 12.12 20.05
C TYR A 17 -1.31 10.90 20.81
N THR A 18 -1.80 9.72 20.46
CA THR A 18 -1.18 8.43 20.78
C THR A 18 -0.56 7.82 19.53
N GLU A 19 0.51 7.03 19.67
CA GLU A 19 1.17 6.34 18.55
C GLU A 19 0.87 4.84 18.60
N PHE A 20 0.42 4.28 17.48
CA PHE A 20 0.22 2.84 17.33
C PHE A 20 0.51 2.39 15.90
N LEU A 21 1.36 1.38 15.73
CA LEU A 21 1.76 0.81 14.42
C LEU A 21 2.21 1.86 13.37
N GLY A 22 2.85 2.93 13.83
CA GLY A 22 3.32 4.02 12.97
C GLY A 22 2.24 5.05 12.58
N PHE A 23 1.06 4.99 13.20
CA PHE A 23 0.01 6.00 13.10
C PHE A 23 -0.05 6.84 14.38
N GLU A 24 -0.32 8.13 14.23
CA GLU A 24 -0.68 9.04 15.32
C GLU A 24 -2.19 9.24 15.33
N LEU A 25 -2.86 8.95 16.44
CA LEU A 25 -4.31 9.03 16.60
C LEU A 25 -4.68 10.11 17.62
N LYS A 26 -5.67 10.94 17.30
CA LYS A 26 -6.23 11.98 18.17
C LYS A 26 -7.70 12.17 17.87
N VAL A 27 -8.45 12.69 18.83
CA VAL A 27 -9.83 13.11 18.64
C VAL A 27 -9.90 14.64 18.49
N GLU A 28 -10.59 15.13 17.46
CA GLU A 28 -10.82 16.56 17.22
C GLU A 28 -12.30 16.90 17.34
N LYS A 29 -12.61 18.03 18.00
CA LYS A 29 -13.98 18.55 18.12
C LYS A 29 -14.39 19.17 16.78
N ARG A 30 -15.58 18.83 16.31
CA ARG A 30 -16.24 19.38 15.12
C ARG A 30 -17.46 20.21 15.53
N LYS A 31 -18.12 20.82 14.54
CA LYS A 31 -19.37 21.58 14.73
C LYS A 31 -20.41 20.73 15.47
N LYS A 32 -21.31 21.38 16.21
CA LYS A 32 -22.38 20.75 16.99
C LYS A 32 -21.87 19.76 18.05
N SER A 33 -20.74 20.06 18.68
CA SER A 33 -20.13 19.24 19.76
C SER A 33 -19.84 17.78 19.40
N ARG A 34 -19.71 17.46 18.11
CA ARG A 34 -19.33 16.11 17.66
C ARG A 34 -17.82 15.93 17.74
N TYR A 35 -17.38 14.72 18.03
CA TYR A 35 -15.97 14.36 18.05
C TYR A 35 -15.67 13.41 16.91
N VAL A 36 -14.55 13.63 16.21
CA VAL A 36 -14.11 12.75 15.12
C VAL A 36 -12.68 12.29 15.34
N ASN A 37 -12.38 11.05 14.94
CA ASN A 37 -11.03 10.54 14.95
C ASN A 37 -10.21 11.19 13.83
N ILE A 38 -8.98 11.57 14.17
CA ILE A 38 -7.96 12.06 13.26
C ILE A 38 -6.74 11.17 13.37
N SER A 39 -6.32 10.67 12.23
CA SER A 39 -5.14 9.84 12.11
C SER A 39 -4.11 10.46 11.16
N ARG A 40 -2.85 10.34 11.55
CA ARG A 40 -1.67 10.85 10.85
C ARG A 40 -0.61 9.77 10.76
N VAL A 41 0.36 9.97 9.88
CA VAL A 41 1.61 9.20 9.88
C VAL A 41 2.46 9.65 11.06
N SER A 42 2.95 8.72 11.89
CA SER A 42 3.71 9.09 13.08
C SER A 42 5.00 9.82 12.75
N LYS A 43 5.46 10.71 13.64
CA LYS A 43 6.72 11.44 13.46
C LYS A 43 7.90 10.51 13.17
N LYS A 44 8.00 9.38 13.87
CA LYS A 44 9.02 8.35 13.65
C LYS A 44 8.94 7.78 12.23
N SER A 45 7.73 7.43 11.81
CA SER A 45 7.48 6.89 10.46
C SER A 45 7.76 7.91 9.37
N LYS A 46 7.37 9.18 9.53
CA LYS A 46 7.70 10.27 8.60
C LYS A 46 9.21 10.43 8.42
N LYS A 47 9.98 10.43 9.53
CA LYS A 47 11.46 10.50 9.48
C LYS A 47 12.05 9.33 8.70
N ARG A 48 11.60 8.11 8.98
CA ARG A 48 12.02 6.90 8.26
C ARG A 48 11.70 6.99 6.76
N ILE A 49 10.46 7.37 6.41
CA ILE A 49 10.05 7.52 5.00
C ILE A 49 10.92 8.55 4.28
N LYS A 50 11.15 9.73 4.88
CA LYS A 50 12.02 10.77 4.29
C LYS A 50 13.44 10.23 4.05
N LYS A 51 14.00 9.46 4.98
CA LYS A 51 15.33 8.83 4.84
C LYS A 51 15.35 7.85 3.66
N GLU A 52 14.43 6.89 3.63
CA GLU A 52 14.33 5.87 2.59
C GLU A 52 14.12 6.46 1.19
N VAL A 53 13.24 7.48 1.07
CA VAL A 53 13.03 8.19 -0.20
C VAL A 53 14.33 8.81 -0.69
N ARG A 54 15.07 9.51 0.19
CA ARG A 54 16.34 10.15 -0.16
C ARG A 54 17.40 9.13 -0.56
N GLU A 55 17.49 8.00 0.13
CA GLU A 55 18.42 6.93 -0.24
C GLU A 55 18.08 6.34 -1.60
N LYS A 56 16.80 6.05 -1.88
CA LYS A 56 16.39 5.56 -3.21
C LYS A 56 16.67 6.57 -4.33
N ILE A 57 16.51 7.87 -4.07
CA ILE A 57 16.92 8.93 -5.01
C ILE A 57 18.43 8.90 -5.25
N LYS A 58 19.25 8.71 -4.19
CA LYS A 58 20.71 8.59 -4.33
C LYS A 58 21.09 7.34 -5.12
N THR A 59 20.45 6.20 -4.86
CA THR A 59 20.65 4.96 -5.63
C THR A 59 20.31 5.15 -7.10
N LEU A 60 19.18 5.82 -7.39
CA LEU A 60 18.78 6.18 -8.75
C LEU A 60 19.83 7.05 -9.46
N ARG A 61 20.41 8.03 -8.76
CA ARG A 61 21.50 8.86 -9.32
C ARG A 61 22.76 8.06 -9.59
N ARG A 62 23.14 7.14 -8.69
CA ARG A 62 24.36 6.32 -8.83
C ARG A 62 24.22 5.29 -9.95
N CYS A 63 23.02 4.73 -10.11
CA CYS A 63 22.75 3.68 -11.08
C CYS A 63 21.37 3.91 -11.72
N THR A 64 21.39 4.67 -12.81
CA THR A 64 20.21 5.07 -13.59
C THR A 64 19.73 3.88 -14.43
N ARG A 65 18.99 2.97 -13.80
CA ARG A 65 18.38 1.79 -14.45
C ARG A 65 16.87 1.78 -14.24
N THR A 66 16.14 1.27 -15.23
CA THR A 66 14.68 1.04 -15.17
C THR A 66 14.29 0.27 -13.90
N THR A 67 15.06 -0.74 -13.51
CA THR A 67 14.84 -1.55 -12.30
C THR A 67 14.86 -0.71 -11.02
N ASN A 68 15.77 0.27 -10.91
CA ASN A 68 15.84 1.14 -9.74
C ASN A 68 14.69 2.16 -9.73
N ALA A 69 14.24 2.63 -10.89
CA ALA A 69 13.05 3.48 -11.01
C ALA A 69 11.78 2.72 -10.59
N LEU A 70 11.64 1.47 -11.05
CA LEU A 70 10.54 0.60 -10.63
C LEU A 70 10.60 0.28 -9.12
N ARG A 71 11.78 0.04 -8.55
CA ARG A 71 11.94 -0.14 -7.09
C ARG A 71 11.55 1.10 -6.29
N PHE A 72 11.82 2.29 -6.81
CA PHE A 72 11.32 3.53 -6.21
C PHE A 72 9.79 3.56 -6.24
N ASN A 73 9.18 3.26 -7.40
CA ASN A 73 7.72 3.22 -7.57
C ASN A 73 7.05 2.18 -6.66
N LEU A 74 7.60 0.98 -6.55
CA LEU A 74 7.11 -0.07 -5.65
C LEU A 74 7.15 0.38 -4.19
N TYR A 75 8.21 1.08 -3.77
CA TYR A 75 8.29 1.63 -2.43
C TYR A 75 7.23 2.69 -2.17
N VAL A 76 7.06 3.66 -3.09
CA VAL A 76 6.02 4.70 -2.99
C VAL A 76 4.63 4.07 -2.91
N LEU A 77 4.37 3.08 -3.77
CA LEU A 77 3.11 2.34 -3.78
C LEU A 77 2.87 1.62 -2.45
N GLY A 78 3.90 0.99 -1.86
CA GLY A 78 3.80 0.31 -0.58
C GLY A 78 3.44 1.25 0.56
N ILE A 79 4.14 2.38 0.69
CA ILE A 79 3.86 3.35 1.75
C ILE A 79 2.52 4.06 1.56
N HIS A 80 2.11 4.35 0.32
CA HIS A 80 0.77 4.86 0.03
C HIS A 80 -0.29 3.83 0.44
N ASN A 81 -0.12 2.58 0.03
CA ASN A 81 -1.07 1.52 0.35
C ASN A 81 -1.21 1.32 1.86
N TYR A 82 -0.12 1.42 2.63
CA TYR A 82 -0.14 1.28 4.08
C TYR A 82 -0.80 2.51 4.75
N TYR A 83 -0.33 3.71 4.44
CA TYR A 83 -0.75 4.92 5.16
C TYR A 83 -2.00 5.61 4.61
N GLN A 84 -2.56 5.20 3.45
CA GLN A 84 -3.82 5.76 2.92
C GLN A 84 -5.01 5.64 3.89
N LYS A 85 -4.88 4.86 4.97
CA LYS A 85 -5.89 4.73 6.03
C LYS A 85 -5.89 5.93 6.99
N ALA A 86 -4.80 6.71 7.04
CA ALA A 86 -4.73 7.91 7.85
C ALA A 86 -5.61 9.03 7.26
N THR A 87 -6.47 9.65 8.07
CA THR A 87 -7.44 10.65 7.59
C THR A 87 -6.77 11.91 7.08
N ARG A 88 -5.57 12.25 7.58
CA ARG A 88 -4.77 13.39 7.12
C ARG A 88 -3.54 12.99 6.30
N VAL A 89 -3.56 11.79 5.68
CA VAL A 89 -2.43 11.26 4.90
C VAL A 89 -1.92 12.21 3.81
N ASN A 90 -2.82 12.92 3.11
CA ASN A 90 -2.45 13.83 2.03
C ASN A 90 -1.57 14.98 2.54
N LEU A 91 -1.87 15.50 3.73
CA LEU A 91 -1.09 16.58 4.35
C LEU A 91 0.30 16.08 4.76
N ASP A 92 0.36 14.88 5.34
CA ASP A 92 1.60 14.27 5.80
C ASP A 92 2.53 13.94 4.62
N PHE A 93 1.99 13.39 3.53
CA PHE A 93 2.77 13.08 2.34
C PHE A 93 3.13 14.31 1.51
N LYS A 94 2.32 15.37 1.55
CA LYS A 94 2.69 16.69 0.99
C LYS A 94 3.93 17.25 1.71
N GLU A 95 3.96 17.19 3.04
CA GLU A 95 5.11 17.59 3.85
C GLU A 95 6.37 16.75 3.54
N ILE A 96 6.22 15.42 3.44
CA ILE A 96 7.31 14.52 3.03
C ILE A 96 7.82 14.86 1.63
N HIS A 97 6.91 15.03 0.67
CA HIS A 97 7.25 15.35 -0.70
C HIS A 97 8.06 16.63 -0.80
N TYR A 98 7.61 17.75 -0.22
CA TYR A 98 8.37 19.00 -0.27
C TYR A 98 9.76 18.88 0.36
N SER A 99 9.87 18.15 1.47
CA SER A 99 11.16 17.91 2.12
C SER A 99 12.14 17.08 1.28
N CYS A 100 11.64 16.25 0.37
CA CYS A 100 12.43 15.43 -0.54
C CYS A 100 12.57 16.05 -1.94
N LEU A 101 11.73 17.01 -2.31
CA LEU A 101 11.62 17.56 -3.66
C LEU A 101 12.93 18.16 -4.14
N PHE A 102 13.59 18.98 -3.32
CA PHE A 102 14.88 19.58 -3.66
C PHE A 102 15.95 18.51 -3.94
N THR A 103 15.97 17.45 -3.13
CA THR A 103 16.89 16.32 -3.32
C THR A 103 16.58 15.56 -4.60
N LEU A 104 15.29 15.33 -4.89
CA LEU A 104 14.82 14.65 -6.09
C LEU A 104 15.20 15.44 -7.35
N TYR A 105 14.83 16.71 -7.40
CA TYR A 105 15.07 17.58 -8.55
C TYR A 105 16.57 17.76 -8.81
N ASN A 106 17.34 18.25 -7.84
CA ASN A 106 18.74 18.57 -8.08
C ASN A 106 19.62 17.35 -8.38
N ARG A 107 19.28 16.18 -7.85
CA ARG A 107 20.07 14.97 -8.10
C ARG A 107 19.72 14.29 -9.42
N LEU A 108 18.49 14.45 -9.92
CA LEU A 108 17.99 13.71 -11.06
C LEU A 108 17.70 14.58 -12.29
N LYS A 109 17.77 15.92 -12.19
CA LYS A 109 17.49 16.86 -13.30
C LYS A 109 18.36 16.65 -14.54
N HIS A 110 19.56 16.08 -14.40
CA HIS A 110 20.45 15.78 -15.52
C HIS A 110 20.26 14.36 -16.08
N LEU A 111 19.49 13.52 -15.38
CA LEU A 111 19.29 12.11 -15.70
C LEU A 111 17.91 11.82 -16.28
N GLY A 112 17.03 12.83 -16.31
CA GLY A 112 15.65 12.68 -16.69
C GLY A 112 14.91 14.00 -16.75
N GLU A 113 13.64 13.93 -17.12
CA GLU A 113 12.80 15.09 -17.35
C GLU A 113 11.86 15.34 -16.16
N TYR A 114 11.87 16.56 -15.62
CA TYR A 114 10.94 16.96 -14.59
C TYR A 114 9.75 17.69 -15.20
N GLY A 115 8.56 17.12 -15.09
CA GLY A 115 7.39 17.69 -15.74
C GLY A 115 6.09 16.97 -15.42
N ILE A 116 5.02 17.44 -16.05
CA ILE A 116 3.70 16.81 -15.98
C ILE A 116 3.75 15.54 -16.86
N PRO A 117 3.35 14.37 -16.35
CA PRO A 117 3.35 13.14 -17.14
C PRO A 117 2.27 13.21 -18.23
N ARG A 118 2.68 13.50 -19.48
CA ARG A 118 1.79 13.64 -20.64
C ARG A 118 1.26 12.30 -21.16
N SER A 119 2.13 11.30 -21.27
CA SER A 119 1.75 9.96 -21.74
C SER A 119 2.26 8.86 -20.81
N PRO A 120 1.77 8.78 -19.55
CA PRO A 120 2.16 7.73 -18.64
C PRO A 120 1.45 6.40 -18.95
N PRO A 121 2.05 5.26 -18.57
CA PRO A 121 1.43 3.94 -18.77
C PRO A 121 0.11 3.80 -17.98
N SER A 122 -0.72 2.86 -18.38
CA SER A 122 -2.03 2.58 -17.74
C SER A 122 -1.91 2.32 -16.24
N THR A 123 -0.84 1.63 -15.82
CA THR A 123 -0.52 1.34 -14.41
C THR A 123 -0.37 2.61 -13.56
N TYR A 124 0.18 3.68 -14.14
CA TYR A 124 0.28 4.99 -13.50
C TYR A 124 -1.08 5.69 -13.50
N LYS A 125 -1.76 5.78 -14.66
CA LYS A 125 -3.05 6.48 -14.82
C LYS A 125 -4.13 5.95 -13.87
N ASN A 126 -4.13 4.64 -13.62
CA ASN A 126 -5.11 3.99 -12.74
C ASN A 126 -4.91 4.33 -11.25
N ARG A 127 -3.75 4.87 -10.86
CA ARG A 127 -3.38 5.08 -9.46
C ARG A 127 -3.13 6.54 -9.10
N TYR A 128 -2.60 7.30 -10.06
CA TYR A 128 -2.13 8.66 -9.84
C TYR A 128 -2.71 9.62 -10.87
N LYS A 129 -2.96 10.84 -10.44
CA LYS A 129 -3.35 11.93 -11.33
C LYS A 129 -2.17 12.32 -12.20
N THR A 130 -2.50 12.68 -13.43
CA THR A 130 -1.53 13.22 -14.39
C THR A 130 -1.23 14.69 -14.17
N THR A 131 -1.86 15.35 -13.19
CA THR A 131 -1.66 16.79 -12.92
C THR A 131 -0.43 17.09 -12.05
N TYR A 132 0.08 16.11 -11.30
CA TYR A 132 1.26 16.30 -10.47
C TYR A 132 2.53 16.26 -11.32
N LYS A 133 3.42 17.23 -11.12
CA LYS A 133 4.78 17.18 -11.68
C LYS A 133 5.55 16.02 -11.04
N THR A 134 6.22 15.24 -11.87
CA THR A 134 7.09 14.14 -11.46
C THR A 134 8.33 14.05 -12.35
N MET A 135 9.25 13.15 -12.03
CA MET A 135 10.44 12.88 -12.83
C MET A 135 10.19 11.67 -13.75
N LYS A 136 10.57 11.79 -15.02
CA LYS A 136 10.66 10.68 -15.97
C LYS A 136 12.13 10.26 -16.10
N ILE A 137 12.47 9.02 -15.79
CA ILE A 137 13.84 8.48 -15.82
C ILE A 137 13.82 7.14 -16.54
N VAL A 138 14.63 6.99 -17.59
CA VAL A 138 14.71 5.75 -18.41
C VAL A 138 13.32 5.23 -18.78
N ASP A 139 12.50 6.13 -19.34
CA ASP A 139 11.10 5.91 -19.72
C ASP A 139 10.13 5.48 -18.62
N VAL A 140 10.53 5.59 -17.35
CA VAL A 140 9.66 5.34 -16.20
C VAL A 140 9.29 6.67 -15.54
N TYR A 141 8.00 6.94 -15.44
CA TYR A 141 7.47 8.01 -14.60
C TYR A 141 7.54 7.59 -13.12
N LEU A 142 8.22 8.37 -12.31
CA LEU A 142 8.26 8.14 -10.87
C LEU A 142 6.89 8.43 -10.25
N TYR A 143 6.47 7.61 -9.29
CA TYR A 143 5.20 7.80 -8.60
C TYR A 143 5.27 9.02 -7.68
N PRO A 144 4.30 9.95 -7.78
CA PRO A 144 4.30 11.19 -7.01
C PRO A 144 4.00 10.92 -5.53
N LEU A 145 4.96 11.19 -4.65
CA LEU A 145 4.81 11.00 -3.19
C LEU A 145 3.59 11.71 -2.62
N ALA A 146 3.27 12.93 -3.10
CA ALA A 146 2.19 13.74 -2.58
C ALA A 146 0.79 13.29 -3.03
N ASP A 147 0.68 12.48 -4.08
CA ASP A 147 -0.61 12.04 -4.63
C ASP A 147 -1.07 10.75 -3.95
N VAL A 148 -1.41 10.90 -2.68
CA VAL A 148 -2.11 9.88 -1.90
C VAL A 148 -3.42 10.47 -1.46
N ARG A 149 -4.45 9.63 -1.38
CA ARG A 149 -5.78 10.00 -0.90
C ARG A 149 -6.15 9.11 0.27
N TRP A 150 -6.82 9.70 1.25
CA TRP A 150 -7.43 8.92 2.31
C TRP A 150 -8.47 7.96 1.73
N LYS A 151 -8.37 6.68 2.11
CA LYS A 151 -9.34 5.64 1.78
C LYS A 151 -9.98 5.14 3.07
N LEU A 152 -11.29 5.31 3.17
CA LEU A 152 -12.07 4.80 4.29
C LEU A 152 -11.87 3.28 4.39
N THR A 153 -11.40 2.83 5.54
CA THR A 153 -11.35 1.41 5.87
C THR A 153 -12.61 1.08 6.64
N ARG A 154 -13.44 0.20 6.09
CA ARG A 154 -14.65 -0.26 6.77
C ARG A 154 -14.22 -1.13 7.96
N CYS A 155 -14.97 -1.05 9.05
CA CYS A 155 -14.78 -1.95 10.17
C CYS A 155 -14.97 -3.40 9.68
N PHE A 156 -14.22 -4.30 10.29
CA PHE A 156 -14.41 -5.72 10.05
C PHE A 156 -15.81 -6.12 10.54
N SER A 157 -16.55 -6.86 9.71
CA SER A 157 -17.86 -7.38 10.12
C SER A 157 -17.65 -8.47 11.16
N GLN A 158 -18.30 -8.38 12.31
CA GLN A 158 -18.25 -9.41 13.36
C GLN A 158 -18.79 -10.76 12.89
N GLY A 159 -19.61 -10.77 11.82
CA GLY A 159 -20.09 -12.00 11.20
C GLY A 159 -19.00 -12.78 10.45
N ILE A 160 -17.90 -12.13 10.06
CA ILE A 160 -16.78 -12.81 9.42
C ILE A 160 -15.90 -13.41 10.51
N ASN A 161 -15.81 -14.73 10.60
CA ASN A 161 -15.03 -15.42 11.63
C ASN A 161 -14.40 -16.70 11.06
N ASN A 162 -13.12 -16.95 11.32
CA ASN A 162 -12.40 -18.14 10.83
C ASN A 162 -12.87 -19.42 11.54
N TYR A 163 -13.36 -19.27 12.77
CA TYR A 163 -13.65 -20.39 13.66
C TYR A 163 -15.08 -20.90 13.53
N THR A 164 -15.99 -20.12 12.92
CA THR A 164 -17.37 -20.55 12.66
C THR A 164 -17.58 -20.85 11.19
N GLU A 165 -18.36 -21.89 10.87
CA GLU A 165 -18.62 -22.27 9.49
C GLU A 165 -19.33 -21.15 8.72
N ASN A 166 -20.33 -20.51 9.33
CA ASN A 166 -21.05 -19.38 8.74
C ASN A 166 -20.13 -18.17 8.50
N GLY A 167 -19.21 -17.88 9.44
CA GLY A 167 -18.27 -16.79 9.29
C GLY A 167 -17.20 -17.04 8.23
N ARG A 168 -16.81 -18.31 8.04
CA ARG A 168 -15.97 -18.73 6.91
C ARG A 168 -16.72 -18.56 5.60
N LYS A 169 -17.98 -18.98 5.51
CA LYS A 169 -18.82 -18.81 4.32
C LYS A 169 -18.92 -17.34 3.90
N GLU A 170 -19.09 -16.40 4.83
CA GLU A 170 -19.11 -14.96 4.52
C GLU A 170 -17.78 -14.44 3.93
N ARG A 171 -16.63 -14.96 4.37
CA ARG A 171 -15.33 -14.65 3.75
C ARG A 171 -15.16 -15.32 2.38
N HIS A 172 -15.54 -16.59 2.30
CA HIS A 172 -15.36 -17.43 1.12
C HIS A 172 -16.49 -17.27 0.10
N ARG A 173 -17.48 -16.39 0.34
CA ARG A 173 -18.55 -16.01 -0.59
C ARG A 173 -18.03 -15.58 -1.97
N CYS A 174 -16.75 -15.22 -2.05
CA CYS A 174 -16.05 -14.83 -3.27
C CYS A 174 -15.56 -16.02 -4.14
N LEU A 175 -15.52 -17.26 -3.64
CA LEU A 175 -15.08 -18.44 -4.39
C LEU A 175 -16.26 -19.36 -4.68
N LYS A 176 -16.48 -19.71 -5.95
CA LYS A 176 -17.54 -20.66 -6.33
C LYS A 176 -17.24 -22.05 -5.75
N PRO A 177 -18.24 -22.81 -5.26
CA PRO A 177 -18.02 -24.15 -4.70
C PRO A 177 -17.28 -25.11 -5.65
N THR A 178 -17.53 -24.98 -6.97
CA THR A 178 -16.85 -25.77 -8.00
C THR A 178 -15.34 -25.52 -8.04
N VAL A 179 -14.92 -24.27 -7.87
CA VAL A 179 -13.51 -23.86 -7.83
C VAL A 179 -12.83 -24.38 -6.58
N LEU A 180 -13.54 -24.36 -5.45
CA LEU A 180 -13.02 -24.89 -4.19
C LEU A 180 -12.77 -26.41 -4.26
N ASN A 181 -13.71 -27.16 -4.84
CA ASN A 181 -13.57 -28.62 -5.02
C ASN A 181 -12.37 -28.96 -5.91
N GLU A 182 -12.18 -28.23 -7.00
CA GLU A 182 -11.03 -28.46 -7.88
C GLU A 182 -9.70 -28.05 -7.22
N LEU A 183 -9.66 -26.94 -6.48
CA LEU A 183 -8.48 -26.59 -5.68
C LEU A 183 -8.14 -27.69 -4.67
N TYR A 184 -9.15 -28.28 -4.03
CA TYR A 184 -8.97 -29.39 -3.09
C TYR A 184 -8.41 -30.64 -3.79
N LYS A 185 -8.95 -31.04 -4.94
CA LYS A 185 -8.41 -32.16 -5.74
C LYS A 185 -6.97 -31.92 -6.17
N MET A 186 -6.66 -30.71 -6.65
CA MET A 186 -5.30 -30.33 -7.01
C MET A 186 -4.35 -30.38 -5.82
N SER A 187 -4.83 -30.09 -4.60
CA SER A 187 -4.03 -30.18 -3.37
C SER A 187 -3.78 -31.61 -2.89
N ILE A 188 -4.67 -32.55 -3.19
CA ILE A 188 -4.48 -33.97 -2.83
C ILE A 188 -3.54 -34.66 -3.82
N GLY A 189 -3.61 -34.30 -5.11
CA GLY A 189 -2.78 -34.87 -6.18
C GLY A 189 -1.33 -34.38 -6.21
N LEU A 190 -0.80 -33.83 -5.10
CA LEU A 190 0.56 -33.31 -5.02
C LEU A 190 1.59 -34.44 -5.08
N THR A 191 2.25 -34.58 -6.24
CA THR A 191 3.47 -35.39 -6.35
C THR A 191 4.65 -34.67 -5.70
N LYS A 192 5.55 -35.43 -5.05
CA LYS A 192 6.70 -34.92 -4.27
C LYS A 192 7.69 -34.04 -5.05
N GLU A 193 7.55 -33.95 -6.37
CA GLU A 193 8.54 -33.34 -7.28
C GLU A 193 8.18 -31.91 -7.72
N GLN A 194 7.07 -31.32 -7.25
CA GLN A 194 6.65 -29.99 -7.70
C GLN A 194 7.22 -28.86 -6.84
N ASN A 195 7.76 -27.83 -7.51
CA ASN A 195 8.22 -26.60 -6.87
C ASN A 195 7.05 -25.87 -6.18
N LEU A 196 7.22 -25.52 -4.90
CA LEU A 196 6.24 -24.82 -4.08
C LEU A 196 5.79 -23.48 -4.70
N GLU A 197 6.69 -22.73 -5.33
CA GLU A 197 6.34 -21.47 -5.99
C GLU A 197 5.44 -21.68 -7.22
N LEU A 198 5.67 -22.76 -7.97
CA LEU A 198 4.85 -23.10 -9.14
C LEU A 198 3.44 -23.50 -8.69
N LEU A 199 3.34 -24.23 -7.58
CA LEU A 199 2.08 -24.64 -6.97
C LEU A 199 1.26 -23.46 -6.48
N ASP A 200 1.87 -22.54 -5.73
CA ASP A 200 1.19 -21.34 -5.24
C ASP A 200 0.68 -20.47 -6.39
N ASN A 201 1.49 -20.31 -7.45
CA ASN A 201 1.08 -19.61 -8.67
C ASN A 201 -0.06 -20.33 -9.39
N LYS A 202 -0.05 -21.66 -9.47
CA LYS A 202 -1.12 -22.46 -10.10
C LYS A 202 -2.45 -22.30 -9.36
N TYR A 203 -2.45 -22.45 -8.03
CA TYR A 203 -3.64 -22.26 -7.21
C TYR A 203 -4.17 -20.82 -7.31
N SER A 204 -3.26 -19.84 -7.24
CA SER A 204 -3.61 -18.43 -7.38
C SER A 204 -4.25 -18.14 -8.74
N ARG A 205 -3.70 -18.67 -9.83
CA ARG A 205 -4.23 -18.47 -11.19
C ARG A 205 -5.60 -19.12 -11.39
N TYR A 206 -5.78 -20.36 -10.95
CA TYR A 206 -7.06 -21.08 -11.07
C TYR A 206 -8.17 -20.38 -10.25
N SER A 207 -7.85 -19.98 -9.03
CA SER A 207 -8.72 -19.18 -8.15
C SER A 207 -9.11 -17.84 -8.79
N MET A 208 -8.13 -17.08 -9.32
CA MET A 208 -8.37 -15.81 -10.01
C MET A 208 -9.28 -15.94 -11.23
N GLN A 209 -9.20 -17.07 -11.95
CA GLN A 209 -10.01 -17.32 -13.14
C GLN A 209 -11.37 -17.94 -12.84
N ASN A 210 -11.68 -18.14 -11.55
CA ASN A 210 -12.92 -18.74 -11.10
C ASN A 210 -13.17 -20.11 -11.78
N GLY A 211 -12.09 -20.87 -11.95
CA GLY A 211 -12.06 -22.19 -12.56
C GLY A 211 -12.01 -22.25 -14.09
N LYS A 212 -12.13 -21.12 -14.79
CA LYS A 212 -12.15 -21.11 -16.27
C LYS A 212 -10.75 -21.09 -16.87
N CYS A 213 -10.55 -21.81 -17.96
CA CYS A 213 -9.34 -21.67 -18.76
C CYS A 213 -9.24 -20.27 -19.40
N ALA A 214 -8.08 -19.63 -19.27
CA ALA A 214 -7.84 -18.28 -19.80
C ALA A 214 -8.02 -18.17 -21.32
N VAL A 215 -7.70 -19.26 -22.04
CA VAL A 215 -7.67 -19.30 -23.51
C VAL A 215 -9.04 -19.69 -24.05
N THR A 216 -9.59 -20.81 -23.59
CA THR A 216 -10.83 -21.38 -24.12
C THR A 216 -12.08 -20.81 -23.45
N LYS A 217 -11.96 -20.14 -22.29
CA LYS A 217 -13.07 -19.64 -21.44
C LYS A 217 -14.04 -20.72 -20.94
N LEU A 218 -13.72 -21.99 -21.19
CA LEU A 218 -14.44 -23.15 -20.66
C LEU A 218 -14.09 -23.35 -19.19
N PHE A 219 -15.04 -23.92 -18.44
CA PHE A 219 -14.83 -24.35 -17.05
C PHE A 219 -14.12 -25.70 -17.04
#